data_AF-A0A2S2QM58-F1
#
_entry.id   AF-A0A2S2QM58-F1
#
_cell.length_a   1.000
_cell.length_b   1.000
_cell.length_c   1.000
_cell.angle_alpha   90.00
_cell.angle_beta   90.00
_cell.angle_gamma   90.00
#
_symmetry.space_group_name_H-M   'P 1'
#
loop_
_entity.id
_entity.type
_entity.pdbx_description
1 polymer ?
#
loop_
_entity_poly.entity_id
_entity_poly.type
_entity_poly.pdbx_seq_one_letter_code
_entity_poly.pdbx_strand_id
1 'polypeptide(L)'
;MLSRYHKSFRDMAELNQAILFLHENGVLLHYDDATLKDLYFLDPQWLCDMLAHVVTIREINPFARSGVMKLDDLQIVLKSSTCTREYIVNLLNKFEVALTWDSRSLLIPSLLPSEEDMLDQRAQPISIKVPIKSKIRNIKTRSSSQPMLDLVDIGEHITSRSDPEVSVRRLLLMSYFPSGFWSRLITRILSDDTIISVIRHIFMPTEVNGDDFMCSDFQTHFDWILWQTGIELKFANKITLFRMKEVLHRNFPINYRHLRFQLFQETSWFDIPIKTSSILETYLPLDTVIIKKPIKNNDEEDIGFRAIVLDPSPVQAAKLLALVVDHIDVLLEDWYPTLGTRFVHTSEGKCLVTRLVPCPRCLAGSVETDSISIDMKDDDSTSKIDHISKEFLKKDLYGKNIVRKSQESYNGSDGGDSGVGHDVSPQSSRKVSVDGHPLVSNDQEGDIHYGWIVEDCILAASSVDKLCVVCPKHGDLPLAQVAPDTV
;
A
#
# COMPACT_ATOMS: atom_id res chain seq x y z
N MET A 1 -29.37 41.47 -5.88
CA MET A 1 -30.69 40.81 -5.97
C MET A 1 -31.86 41.74 -5.64
N LEU A 2 -31.79 42.57 -4.59
CA LEU A 2 -32.86 43.52 -4.22
C LEU A 2 -33.17 44.61 -5.28
N SER A 3 -32.17 45.04 -6.06
CA SER A 3 -32.33 46.13 -7.04
C SER A 3 -32.85 45.73 -8.42
N ARG A 4 -32.95 44.42 -8.73
CA ARG A 4 -33.36 43.94 -10.07
C ARG A 4 -34.60 43.06 -10.11
N TYR A 5 -34.94 42.34 -9.04
CA TYR A 5 -36.02 41.33 -9.10
C TYR A 5 -37.02 41.36 -7.94
N HIS A 6 -36.90 42.30 -6.98
CA HIS A 6 -37.81 42.46 -5.83
C HIS A 6 -38.15 41.20 -5.03
N LYS A 7 -37.33 40.15 -5.12
CA LYS A 7 -37.45 38.93 -4.32
C LYS A 7 -36.21 38.80 -3.45
N SER A 8 -36.41 38.74 -2.14
CA SER A 8 -35.41 38.32 -1.17
C SER A 8 -35.77 36.93 -0.67
N PHE A 9 -34.78 36.21 -0.15
CA PHE A 9 -35.05 35.04 0.68
C PHE A 9 -35.89 35.46 1.89
N ARG A 10 -36.81 34.60 2.30
CA ARG A 10 -37.73 34.78 3.43
C ARG A 10 -36.98 34.66 4.75
N ASP A 11 -36.08 33.68 4.85
CA ASP A 11 -35.25 33.40 6.01
C ASP A 11 -33.92 32.73 5.62
N MET A 12 -33.10 32.42 6.62
CA MET A 12 -31.82 31.72 6.41
C MET A 12 -32.00 30.27 5.96
N ALA A 13 -33.14 29.65 6.26
CA ALA A 13 -33.42 28.27 5.85
C ALA A 13 -33.66 28.20 4.33
N GLU A 14 -34.45 29.12 3.77
CA GLU A 14 -34.68 29.22 2.33
C GLU A 14 -33.39 29.58 1.58
N LEU A 15 -32.54 30.45 2.16
CA LEU A 15 -31.21 30.73 1.61
C LEU A 15 -30.35 29.46 1.58
N ASN A 16 -30.27 28.72 2.69
CA ASN A 16 -29.48 27.48 2.76
C ASN A 16 -29.99 26.41 1.78
N GLN A 17 -31.30 26.28 1.61
CA GLN A 17 -31.88 25.37 0.62
C GLN A 17 -31.54 25.80 -0.82
N ALA A 18 -31.59 27.10 -1.12
CA ALA A 18 -31.19 27.59 -2.44
C ALA A 18 -29.70 27.39 -2.71
N ILE A 19 -28.83 27.60 -1.70
CA ILE A 19 -27.39 27.33 -1.80
C ILE A 19 -27.15 25.86 -2.06
N LEU A 20 -27.78 24.96 -1.29
CA LEU A 20 -27.65 23.52 -1.47
C LEU A 20 -28.12 23.09 -2.87
N PHE A 21 -29.27 23.60 -3.32
CA PHE A 21 -29.77 23.32 -4.66
C PHE A 21 -28.78 23.76 -5.75
N LEU A 22 -28.24 24.98 -5.67
CA LEU A 22 -27.28 25.47 -6.65
C LEU A 22 -25.94 24.70 -6.59
N HIS A 23 -25.56 24.22 -5.41
CA HIS A 23 -24.40 23.37 -5.20
C HIS A 23 -24.56 21.99 -5.84
N GLU A 24 -25.68 21.32 -5.59
CA GLU A 24 -25.99 20.00 -6.16
C GLU A 24 -26.12 20.04 -7.69
N ASN A 25 -26.57 21.16 -8.25
CA ASN A 25 -26.64 21.36 -9.70
C ASN A 25 -25.32 21.88 -10.32
N GLY A 26 -24.26 22.06 -9.51
CA GLY A 26 -22.96 22.51 -9.99
C GLY A 26 -22.93 23.93 -10.55
N VAL A 27 -23.88 24.79 -10.17
CA VAL A 27 -23.93 26.20 -10.62
C VAL A 27 -22.96 27.07 -9.82
N LEU A 28 -22.83 26.79 -8.53
CA LEU A 28 -21.83 27.37 -7.63
C LEU A 28 -21.36 26.28 -6.67
N LEU A 29 -20.22 26.47 -6.02
CA LEU A 29 -19.76 25.54 -5.00
C LEU A 29 -19.72 26.24 -3.64
N HIS A 30 -20.28 25.59 -2.62
CA HIS A 30 -20.27 26.07 -1.24
C HIS A 30 -19.82 24.94 -0.34
N TYR A 31 -18.83 25.21 0.51
CA TYR A 31 -18.29 24.23 1.45
C TYR A 31 -18.48 24.74 2.88
N ASP A 32 -19.30 24.04 3.66
CA ASP A 32 -19.48 24.30 5.09
C ASP A 32 -18.36 23.68 5.94
N ASP A 33 -17.13 23.71 5.43
CA ASP A 33 -15.93 23.15 6.05
C ASP A 33 -15.21 24.23 6.86
N ALA A 34 -14.81 23.94 8.10
CA ALA A 34 -14.10 24.89 8.96
C ALA A 34 -12.89 25.54 8.27
N THR A 35 -12.27 24.84 7.33
CA THR A 35 -11.09 25.26 6.59
C THR A 35 -11.37 26.03 5.29
N LEU A 36 -12.62 26.06 4.82
CA LEU A 36 -13.03 26.68 3.54
C LEU A 36 -14.14 27.75 3.69
N LYS A 37 -14.65 27.99 4.91
CA LYS A 37 -15.76 28.91 5.20
C LYS A 37 -15.51 30.38 4.81
N ASP A 38 -14.24 30.79 4.67
CA ASP A 38 -13.87 32.19 4.39
C ASP A 38 -14.29 32.66 2.98
N LEU A 39 -14.46 31.73 2.04
CA LEU A 39 -15.00 32.00 0.70
C LEU A 39 -16.39 31.36 0.57
N TYR A 40 -17.41 32.20 0.65
CA TYR A 40 -18.79 31.74 0.74
C TYR A 40 -19.29 31.05 -0.54
N PHE A 41 -18.79 31.42 -1.72
CA PHE A 41 -19.12 30.74 -2.99
C PHE A 41 -17.89 30.66 -3.89
N LEU A 42 -17.70 29.49 -4.50
CA LEU A 42 -16.67 29.22 -5.49
C LEU A 42 -17.30 29.04 -6.87
N ASP A 43 -16.62 29.56 -7.88
CA ASP A 43 -16.92 29.29 -9.28
C ASP A 43 -16.38 27.89 -9.66
N PRO A 44 -17.23 26.94 -10.10
CA PRO A 44 -16.80 25.62 -10.54
C PRO A 44 -15.74 25.68 -11.64
N GLN A 45 -15.84 26.63 -12.59
CA GLN A 45 -14.89 26.73 -13.70
C GLN A 45 -13.49 27.10 -13.19
N TRP A 46 -13.41 28.15 -12.37
CA TRP A 46 -12.16 28.55 -11.72
C TRP A 46 -11.53 27.41 -10.92
N LEU A 47 -12.34 26.65 -10.18
CA LEU A 47 -11.87 25.52 -9.40
C LEU A 47 -11.27 24.43 -10.31
N CYS A 48 -11.99 24.03 -11.36
CA CYS A 48 -11.50 23.05 -12.32
C CYS A 48 -10.19 23.50 -12.99
N ASP A 49 -10.12 24.77 -13.40
CA ASP A 49 -8.91 25.34 -13.98
C ASP A 49 -7.76 25.30 -12.97
N MET A 50 -7.99 25.71 -11.71
CA MET A 50 -6.99 25.69 -10.65
C MET A 50 -6.46 24.27 -10.38
N LEU A 51 -7.35 23.29 -10.23
CA LEU A 51 -6.96 21.89 -9.99
C LEU A 51 -6.18 21.32 -11.18
N ALA A 52 -6.63 21.61 -12.42
CA ALA A 52 -5.97 21.15 -13.64
C ALA A 52 -4.55 21.69 -13.78
N HIS A 53 -4.29 22.94 -13.35
CA HIS A 53 -2.93 23.50 -13.35
C HIS A 53 -1.97 22.74 -12.42
N VAL A 54 -2.46 22.07 -11.37
CA VAL A 54 -1.62 21.30 -10.45
C VAL A 54 -1.24 19.93 -11.03
N VAL A 55 -2.19 19.24 -11.69
CA VAL A 55 -1.99 17.88 -12.26
C VAL A 55 -1.52 17.86 -13.71
N THR A 56 -1.24 19.01 -14.30
CA THR A 56 -0.83 19.13 -15.69
C THR A 56 0.55 18.49 -15.97
N ILE A 57 0.86 18.33 -17.25
CA ILE A 57 2.11 17.76 -17.75
C ILE A 57 3.33 18.59 -17.31
N ARG A 58 4.50 17.93 -17.25
CA ARG A 58 5.74 18.49 -16.71
C ARG A 58 6.21 19.74 -17.45
N GLU A 59 5.87 19.87 -18.73
CA GLU A 59 6.19 21.03 -19.57
C GLU A 59 5.48 22.30 -19.06
N ILE A 60 4.30 22.15 -18.46
CA ILE A 60 3.52 23.24 -17.89
C ILE A 60 3.81 23.37 -16.39
N ASN A 61 3.98 22.25 -15.69
CA ASN A 61 4.30 22.22 -14.27
C ASN A 61 5.59 21.41 -13.99
N PRO A 62 6.78 22.06 -14.12
CA PRO A 62 8.06 21.38 -13.92
C PRO A 62 8.38 21.09 -12.45
N PHE A 63 7.60 21.63 -11.52
CA PHE A 63 7.82 21.51 -10.07
C PHE A 63 7.26 20.19 -9.50
N ALA A 64 6.27 19.59 -10.17
CA ALA A 64 5.69 18.28 -9.82
C ALA A 64 6.56 17.13 -10.35
N ARG A 65 7.79 17.00 -9.85
CA ARG A 65 8.70 15.95 -10.30
C ARG A 65 8.19 14.58 -9.87
N SER A 66 7.65 13.84 -10.82
CA SER A 66 7.07 12.50 -10.58
C SER A 66 6.08 12.53 -9.40
N GLY A 67 5.14 13.48 -9.38
CA GLY A 67 4.09 13.49 -8.36
C GLY A 67 4.48 13.91 -6.94
N VAL A 68 5.68 14.46 -6.74
CA VAL A 68 6.04 15.19 -5.52
C VAL A 68 6.34 16.64 -5.84
N MET A 69 5.76 17.56 -5.06
CA MET A 69 5.94 19.01 -5.20
C MET A 69 6.19 19.64 -3.83
N LYS A 70 7.00 20.71 -3.75
CA LYS A 70 7.10 21.52 -2.53
C LYS A 70 5.99 22.56 -2.46
N LEU A 71 5.49 22.84 -1.27
CA LEU A 71 4.46 23.85 -1.05
C LEU A 71 4.90 25.26 -1.45
N ASP A 72 6.19 25.56 -1.41
CA ASP A 72 6.74 26.85 -1.85
C ASP A 72 6.61 27.02 -3.37
N ASP A 73 6.73 25.93 -4.13
CA ASP A 73 6.64 25.93 -5.59
C ASP A 73 5.18 26.06 -6.07
N LEU A 74 4.21 25.66 -5.25
CA LEU A 74 2.77 25.74 -5.56
C LEU A 74 2.34 27.17 -5.90
N GLN A 75 2.84 28.18 -5.17
CA GLN A 75 2.50 29.58 -5.43
C GLN A 75 2.99 30.05 -6.81
N ILE A 76 4.11 29.48 -7.28
CA ILE A 76 4.69 29.82 -8.58
C ILE A 76 3.81 29.25 -9.71
N VAL A 77 3.28 28.04 -9.51
CA VAL A 77 2.40 27.36 -10.47
C VAL A 77 1.08 28.11 -10.62
N LEU A 78 0.52 28.60 -9.51
CA LEU A 78 -0.81 29.22 -9.45
C LEU A 78 -0.81 30.72 -9.78
N LYS A 79 0.24 31.22 -10.45
CA LYS A 79 0.49 32.63 -10.86
C LYS A 79 -0.71 33.56 -10.61
N SER A 80 -0.65 34.34 -9.53
CA SER A 80 -1.60 35.41 -9.23
C SER A 80 -3.04 35.00 -8.87
N SER A 81 -3.23 33.88 -8.18
CA SER A 81 -4.49 33.62 -7.48
C SER A 81 -4.75 34.68 -6.41
N THR A 82 -5.95 35.29 -6.40
CA THR A 82 -6.42 36.22 -5.36
C THR A 82 -6.62 35.54 -3.99
N CYS A 83 -6.49 34.22 -3.96
CA CYS A 83 -6.76 33.38 -2.81
C CYS A 83 -5.50 33.04 -2.01
N THR A 84 -5.65 32.78 -0.71
CA THR A 84 -4.54 32.40 0.17
C THR A 84 -4.03 31.00 -0.17
N ARG A 85 -2.71 30.78 -0.02
CA ARG A 85 -2.08 29.47 -0.25
C ARG A 85 -2.74 28.35 0.56
N GLU A 86 -3.05 28.63 1.82
CA GLU A 86 -3.68 27.68 2.73
C GLU A 86 -5.05 27.21 2.22
N TYR A 87 -5.86 28.14 1.72
CA TYR A 87 -7.15 27.80 1.13
C TYR A 87 -7.02 26.86 -0.09
N ILE A 88 -6.05 27.14 -0.97
CA ILE A 88 -5.81 26.31 -2.15
C ILE A 88 -5.34 24.90 -1.73
N VAL A 89 -4.47 24.81 -0.74
CA VAL A 89 -4.05 23.52 -0.17
C VAL A 89 -5.24 22.76 0.42
N ASN A 90 -6.14 23.44 1.13
CA ASN A 90 -7.35 22.82 1.70
C ASN A 90 -8.29 22.31 0.60
N LEU A 91 -8.45 23.06 -0.51
CA LEU A 91 -9.19 22.58 -1.67
C LEU A 91 -8.52 21.36 -2.31
N LEU A 92 -7.21 21.41 -2.55
CA LEU A 92 -6.46 20.29 -3.12
C LEU A 92 -6.61 19.02 -2.27
N ASN A 93 -6.53 19.17 -0.94
CA ASN A 93 -6.73 18.09 0.01
C ASN A 93 -8.16 17.54 -0.06
N LYS A 94 -9.17 18.42 -0.07
CA LYS A 94 -10.59 18.03 -0.11
C LYS A 94 -10.96 17.27 -1.38
N PHE A 95 -10.37 17.66 -2.51
CA PHE A 95 -10.58 17.03 -3.82
C PHE A 95 -9.61 15.89 -4.12
N GLU A 96 -8.69 15.59 -3.21
CA GLU A 96 -7.68 14.53 -3.35
C GLU A 96 -6.77 14.66 -4.57
N VAL A 97 -6.69 15.88 -5.11
CA VAL A 97 -5.85 16.18 -6.28
C VAL A 97 -4.38 16.24 -5.84
N ALA A 98 -4.12 16.87 -4.70
CA ALA A 98 -2.83 16.86 -4.05
C ALA A 98 -3.01 16.82 -2.53
N LEU A 99 -2.20 15.99 -1.86
CA LEU A 99 -2.29 15.76 -0.43
C LEU A 99 -1.01 16.17 0.29
N THR A 100 -1.13 16.92 1.38
CA THR A 100 0.01 17.22 2.26
C THR A 100 0.26 16.08 3.24
N TRP A 101 1.50 15.62 3.37
CA TRP A 101 1.91 14.73 4.48
C TRP A 101 2.80 15.43 5.52
N ASP A 102 3.37 16.59 5.17
CA ASP A 102 4.11 17.45 6.10
C ASP A 102 3.84 18.94 5.79
N SER A 103 4.53 19.83 6.52
CA SER A 103 4.36 21.29 6.36
C SER A 103 5.00 21.89 5.09
N ARG A 104 5.66 21.09 4.25
CA ARG A 104 6.49 21.56 3.12
C ARG A 104 6.24 20.84 1.81
N SER A 105 5.53 19.71 1.82
CA SER A 105 5.50 18.78 0.72
C SER A 105 4.06 18.37 0.37
N LEU A 106 3.83 18.23 -0.94
CA LEU A 106 2.58 17.82 -1.56
C LEU A 106 2.80 16.56 -2.39
N LEU A 107 1.91 15.60 -2.21
CA LEU A 107 1.82 14.38 -3.01
C LEU A 107 0.75 14.61 -4.06
N ILE A 108 1.07 14.38 -5.33
CA ILE A 108 0.13 14.44 -6.45
C ILE A 108 -0.01 13.02 -7.00
N PRO A 109 -1.00 12.24 -6.52
CA PRO A 109 -1.06 10.79 -6.74
C PRO A 109 -1.12 10.41 -8.22
N SER A 110 -1.86 11.19 -9.03
CA SER A 110 -2.02 10.96 -10.47
C SER A 110 -0.72 11.07 -11.27
N LEU A 111 0.30 11.73 -10.72
CA LEU A 111 1.61 11.93 -11.34
C LEU A 111 2.68 10.98 -10.79
N LEU A 112 2.34 10.13 -9.82
CA LEU A 112 3.19 9.01 -9.40
C LEU A 112 3.29 8.01 -10.56
N PRO A 113 4.42 7.29 -10.71
CA PRO A 113 4.53 6.22 -11.68
C PRO A 113 3.59 5.07 -11.34
N SER A 114 3.16 4.33 -12.37
CA SER A 114 2.52 3.04 -12.17
C SER A 114 3.56 1.96 -11.84
N GLU A 115 3.15 0.87 -11.20
CA GLU A 115 4.05 -0.28 -10.96
C GLU A 115 4.57 -0.87 -12.28
N GLU A 116 3.73 -0.90 -13.33
CA GLU A 116 4.12 -1.39 -14.66
C GLU A 116 5.19 -0.51 -15.31
N ASP A 117 5.06 0.82 -15.22
CA ASP A 117 6.06 1.74 -15.76
C ASP A 117 7.41 1.62 -15.05
N MET A 118 7.39 1.30 -13.76
CA MET A 118 8.61 1.04 -12.99
C MET A 118 9.27 -0.28 -13.38
N LEU A 119 8.48 -1.35 -13.56
CA LEU A 119 8.99 -2.65 -14.00
C LEU A 119 9.58 -2.59 -15.41
N ASP A 120 8.92 -1.88 -16.32
CA ASP A 120 9.38 -1.68 -17.70
C ASP A 120 10.49 -0.61 -17.81
N GLN A 121 10.97 -0.07 -16.69
CA GLN A 121 12.00 0.97 -16.61
C GLN A 121 11.66 2.25 -17.40
N ARG A 122 10.37 2.48 -17.67
CA ARG A 122 9.84 3.68 -18.35
C ARG A 122 9.79 4.88 -17.42
N ALA A 123 9.65 4.64 -16.12
CA ALA A 123 9.64 5.66 -15.09
C ALA A 123 10.63 5.34 -13.97
N GLN A 124 11.25 6.39 -13.43
CA GLN A 124 12.13 6.27 -12.26
C GLN A 124 11.30 6.20 -10.97
N PRO A 125 11.68 5.33 -10.01
CA PRO A 125 11.04 5.29 -8.70
C PRO A 125 11.22 6.62 -7.97
N ILE A 126 10.21 7.01 -7.19
CA ILE A 126 10.28 8.22 -6.36
C ILE A 126 10.79 7.81 -5.00
N SER A 127 11.99 8.28 -4.65
CA SER A 127 12.59 8.05 -3.34
C SER A 127 12.39 9.27 -2.44
N ILE A 128 11.72 9.08 -1.31
CA ILE A 128 11.56 10.08 -0.24
C ILE A 128 12.35 9.62 0.98
N LYS A 129 13.32 10.42 1.41
CA LYS A 129 14.10 10.13 2.62
C LYS A 129 13.21 10.15 3.86
N VAL A 130 13.35 9.15 4.72
CA VAL A 130 12.72 9.17 6.05
C VAL A 130 13.32 10.33 6.86
N PRO A 131 12.51 11.25 7.40
CA PRO A 131 13.03 12.45 8.05
C PRO A 131 13.80 12.11 9.33
N ILE A 132 14.87 12.85 9.59
CA ILE A 132 15.66 12.76 10.83
C ILE A 132 15.19 13.89 11.75
N LYS A 133 14.22 13.61 12.63
CA LYS A 133 13.84 14.52 13.71
C LYS A 133 14.79 14.29 14.87
N SER A 134 15.95 14.94 14.85
CA SER A 134 16.87 14.96 15.97
C SER A 134 16.30 15.82 17.11
N LYS A 135 15.55 15.20 18.04
CA LYS A 135 15.35 15.77 19.38
C LYS A 135 16.58 15.46 20.25
N ILE A 136 17.75 15.94 19.84
CA ILE A 136 18.93 16.01 20.71
C ILE A 136 19.47 17.43 20.60
N ARG A 137 19.25 18.22 21.66
CA ARG A 137 20.02 19.44 21.93
C ARG A 137 21.48 19.02 22.06
N ASN A 138 22.27 19.17 21.00
CA ASN A 138 23.71 19.01 21.08
C ASN A 138 24.28 20.14 21.96
N ILE A 139 24.56 19.79 23.22
CA ILE A 139 25.62 20.43 23.98
C ILE A 139 26.91 20.13 23.22
N LYS A 140 27.49 21.16 22.61
CA LYS A 140 28.82 21.11 22.00
C LYS A 140 29.84 20.77 23.07
N THR A 141 30.37 19.54 23.10
CA THR A 141 31.72 19.25 23.61
C THR A 141 32.18 17.85 23.19
N ARG A 142 32.91 17.74 22.08
CA ARG A 142 34.36 17.45 22.03
C ARG A 142 34.75 16.98 20.64
N SER A 143 35.85 17.55 20.17
CA SER A 143 36.61 17.18 19.01
C SER A 143 37.20 15.77 19.16
N SER A 144 36.79 14.88 18.28
CA SER A 144 37.62 13.77 17.80
C SER A 144 37.43 13.71 16.29
N SER A 145 38.47 14.10 15.56
CA SER A 145 38.60 13.94 14.12
C SER A 145 38.66 12.45 13.79
N GLN A 146 37.51 11.84 13.55
CA GLN A 146 37.40 10.65 12.71
C GLN A 146 36.68 11.08 11.43
N PRO A 147 37.12 10.60 10.25
CA PRO A 147 36.48 10.94 9.00
C PRO A 147 35.05 10.41 9.04
N MET A 148 34.11 11.34 8.91
CA MET A 148 32.70 11.07 8.62
C MET A 148 32.67 10.19 7.36
N LEU A 149 32.11 8.98 7.46
CA LEU A 149 31.99 8.04 6.35
C LEU A 149 31.35 8.73 5.14
N ASP A 150 32.11 8.89 4.05
CA ASP A 150 31.55 9.31 2.77
C ASP A 150 30.73 8.16 2.18
N LEU A 151 29.46 8.46 1.99
CA LEU A 151 28.33 7.53 1.92
C LEU A 151 28.10 6.87 0.55
N VAL A 152 29.07 6.97 -0.36
CA VAL A 152 29.00 6.37 -1.70
C VAL A 152 29.42 4.89 -1.66
N ASP A 153 30.18 4.48 -0.64
CA ASP A 153 30.87 3.17 -0.60
C ASP A 153 30.09 2.04 0.10
N ILE A 154 29.03 2.36 0.87
CA ILE A 154 28.26 1.34 1.59
C ILE A 154 27.34 0.55 0.63
N GLY A 155 26.84 1.20 -0.43
CA GLY A 155 25.90 0.61 -1.36
C GLY A 155 26.42 -0.68 -2.01
N GLU A 156 27.67 -0.73 -2.48
CA GLU A 156 28.23 -1.91 -3.15
C GLU A 156 28.44 -3.12 -2.23
N HIS A 157 28.54 -2.90 -0.93
CA HIS A 157 28.88 -3.95 0.03
C HIS A 157 27.73 -4.36 0.98
N ILE A 158 26.50 -3.94 0.66
CA ILE A 158 25.28 -4.35 1.38
C ILE A 158 24.64 -5.54 0.67
N THR A 159 24.37 -6.59 1.44
CA THR A 159 23.62 -7.78 1.00
C THR A 159 22.57 -8.13 2.05
N SER A 160 21.48 -8.79 1.65
CA SER A 160 20.50 -9.35 2.58
C SER A 160 20.54 -10.87 2.54
N ARG A 161 20.20 -11.50 3.66
CA ARG A 161 19.92 -12.93 3.76
C ARG A 161 18.44 -13.09 4.01
N SER A 162 17.71 -13.51 2.99
CA SER A 162 16.26 -13.71 3.06
C SER A 162 15.91 -15.08 3.62
N ASP A 163 14.89 -15.12 4.48
CA ASP A 163 14.24 -16.35 4.95
C ASP A 163 12.72 -16.23 4.71
N PRO A 164 12.20 -16.77 3.58
CA PRO A 164 10.80 -16.67 3.23
C PRO A 164 9.84 -17.24 4.28
N GLU A 165 10.27 -18.22 5.08
CA GLU A 165 9.44 -18.85 6.11
C GLU A 165 9.25 -17.97 7.35
N VAL A 166 10.18 -17.05 7.61
CA VAL A 166 10.12 -16.09 8.73
C VAL A 166 9.37 -14.82 8.33
N SER A 167 9.27 -14.57 7.02
CA SER A 167 8.62 -13.36 6.50
C SER A 167 7.13 -13.28 6.87
N VAL A 168 6.66 -12.05 7.11
CA VAL A 168 5.28 -11.79 7.54
C VAL A 168 4.49 -11.16 6.40
N ARG A 169 3.31 -11.70 6.10
CA ARG A 169 2.38 -11.16 5.09
C ARG A 169 0.99 -10.98 5.66
N ARG A 170 0.30 -9.92 5.25
CA ARG A 170 -1.14 -9.72 5.43
C ARG A 170 -1.76 -9.50 4.07
N LEU A 171 -2.87 -10.18 3.80
CA LEU A 171 -3.67 -9.95 2.61
C LEU A 171 -5.01 -9.36 3.04
N LEU A 172 -5.31 -8.16 2.58
CA LEU A 172 -6.62 -7.56 2.72
C LEU A 172 -7.37 -7.73 1.41
N LEU A 173 -8.37 -8.60 1.41
CA LEU A 173 -9.22 -8.86 0.26
C LEU A 173 -10.41 -7.91 0.31
N MET A 174 -10.60 -7.15 -0.75
CA MET A 174 -11.68 -6.20 -0.91
C MET A 174 -12.43 -6.48 -2.21
N SER A 175 -13.70 -6.09 -2.28
CA SER A 175 -14.45 -6.13 -3.54
C SER A 175 -13.85 -5.18 -4.60
N TYR A 176 -13.38 -4.01 -4.18
CA TYR A 176 -12.69 -3.01 -5.01
C TYR A 176 -11.85 -2.07 -4.12
N PHE A 177 -10.88 -1.35 -4.70
CA PHE A 177 -10.25 -0.19 -4.04
C PHE A 177 -11.02 1.10 -4.34
N PRO A 178 -11.47 1.84 -3.31
CA PRO A 178 -12.05 3.16 -3.51
C PRO A 178 -11.06 4.14 -4.16
N SER A 179 -11.58 5.11 -4.91
CA SER A 179 -10.78 6.23 -5.40
C SER A 179 -10.18 7.00 -4.24
N GLY A 180 -8.91 7.37 -4.34
CA GLY A 180 -8.21 8.09 -3.28
C GLY A 180 -7.72 7.22 -2.12
N PHE A 181 -7.98 5.91 -2.13
CA PHE A 181 -7.54 5.00 -1.07
C PHE A 181 -6.02 5.05 -0.86
N TRP A 182 -5.25 4.79 -1.92
CA TRP A 182 -3.79 4.78 -1.86
C TRP A 182 -3.19 6.13 -1.50
N SER A 183 -3.75 7.21 -2.05
CA SER A 183 -3.25 8.56 -1.77
C SER A 183 -3.44 8.96 -0.31
N ARG A 184 -4.61 8.69 0.28
CA ARG A 184 -4.87 8.90 1.71
C ARG A 184 -4.02 8.00 2.60
N LEU A 185 -3.86 6.72 2.23
CA LEU A 185 -3.07 5.77 3.01
C LEU A 185 -1.59 6.16 3.04
N ILE A 186 -1.01 6.47 1.87
CA ILE A 186 0.39 6.89 1.76
C ILE A 186 0.64 8.14 2.60
N THR A 187 -0.20 9.17 2.51
CA THR A 187 0.02 10.40 3.29
C THR A 187 -0.14 10.19 4.78
N ARG A 188 -1.09 9.35 5.23
CA ARG A 188 -1.22 8.97 6.65
C ARG A 188 0.07 8.32 7.18
N ILE A 189 0.62 7.35 6.46
CA ILE A 189 1.86 6.64 6.84
C ILE A 189 3.07 7.58 6.85
N LEU A 190 3.22 8.41 5.82
CA LEU A 190 4.34 9.37 5.74
C LEU A 190 4.28 10.43 6.84
N SER A 191 3.08 10.78 7.30
CA SER A 191 2.86 11.79 8.34
C SER A 191 3.02 11.26 9.77
N ASP A 192 3.06 9.94 9.96
CA ASP A 192 3.07 9.34 11.30
C ASP A 192 4.48 9.29 11.91
N ASP A 193 4.67 10.12 12.95
CA ASP A 193 5.91 10.18 13.73
C ASP A 193 6.23 8.89 14.50
N THR A 194 5.22 8.08 14.85
CA THR A 194 5.41 6.80 15.52
C THR A 194 6.01 5.76 14.58
N ILE A 195 5.52 5.68 13.33
CA ILE A 195 6.11 4.84 12.27
C ILE A 195 7.56 5.24 12.02
N ILE A 196 7.82 6.55 11.89
CA ILE A 196 9.19 7.06 11.73
C ILE A 196 10.08 6.64 12.91
N SER A 197 9.56 6.69 14.14
CA SER A 197 10.29 6.24 15.33
C SER A 197 10.58 4.74 15.31
N VAL A 198 9.61 3.90 14.91
CA VAL A 198 9.76 2.44 14.80
C VAL A 198 10.82 2.09 13.76
N ILE A 199 10.78 2.71 12.57
CA ILE A 199 11.75 2.50 11.49
C ILE A 199 13.18 2.74 11.97
N ARG A 200 13.40 3.80 12.77
CA ARG A 200 14.74 4.12 13.30
C ARG A 200 15.30 3.07 14.25
N HIS A 201 14.44 2.25 14.86
CA HIS A 201 14.85 1.21 15.79
C HIS A 201 14.66 -0.19 15.20
N ILE A 202 14.39 -0.29 13.89
CA ILE A 202 14.02 -1.56 13.26
C ILE A 202 15.15 -2.60 13.35
N PHE A 203 16.41 -2.18 13.38
CA PHE A 203 17.55 -3.07 13.60
C PHE A 203 17.93 -3.13 15.08
N MET A 204 18.27 -4.32 15.56
CA MET A 204 18.81 -4.48 16.91
C MET A 204 20.23 -3.89 16.99
N PRO A 205 20.61 -3.25 18.10
CA PRO A 205 22.00 -2.82 18.30
C PRO A 205 22.91 -4.04 18.27
N THR A 206 23.90 -4.06 17.37
CA THR A 206 24.90 -5.12 17.34
C THR A 206 26.06 -4.70 18.24
N GLU A 207 26.26 -5.39 19.37
CA GLU A 207 27.48 -5.24 20.17
C GLU A 207 28.66 -5.80 19.36
N VAL A 208 29.47 -4.94 18.74
CA VAL A 208 30.66 -5.38 18.00
C VAL A 208 31.93 -4.86 18.68
N ASN A 209 32.48 -5.67 19.60
CA ASN A 209 33.85 -5.58 20.11
C ASN A 209 34.40 -4.15 20.30
N GLY A 210 33.87 -3.42 21.28
CA GLY A 210 34.50 -2.20 21.84
C GLY A 210 34.35 -0.91 21.04
N ASP A 211 33.92 -0.97 19.78
CA ASP A 211 33.43 0.21 19.06
C ASP A 211 31.90 0.21 19.16
N ASP A 212 31.38 1.14 19.94
CA ASP A 212 29.95 1.38 20.09
C ASP A 212 29.41 1.89 18.73
N PHE A 213 29.06 0.98 17.82
CA PHE A 213 28.43 1.34 16.55
C PHE A 213 27.06 1.92 16.87
N MET A 214 26.99 3.24 16.90
CA MET A 214 25.76 3.94 17.21
C MET A 214 24.77 3.75 16.06
N CYS A 215 23.57 3.29 16.40
CA CYS A 215 22.42 3.20 15.48
C CYS A 215 22.20 4.52 14.68
N SER A 216 22.68 5.66 15.19
CA SER A 216 22.67 6.96 14.51
C SER A 216 23.33 6.96 13.12
N ASP A 217 24.34 6.13 12.89
CA ASP A 217 25.09 6.14 11.63
C ASP A 217 24.24 5.63 10.46
N PHE A 218 23.26 4.76 10.74
CA PHE A 218 22.42 4.13 9.72
C PHE A 218 21.05 4.81 9.53
N GLN A 219 20.69 5.77 10.40
CA GLN A 219 19.39 6.45 10.40
C GLN A 219 19.11 7.26 9.14
N THR A 220 20.13 7.55 8.33
CA THR A 220 20.00 8.36 7.11
C THR A 220 19.76 7.55 5.84
N HIS A 221 19.67 6.21 5.95
CA HIS A 221 19.60 5.27 4.81
C HIS A 221 18.22 4.65 4.60
N PHE A 222 17.19 5.18 5.24
CA PHE A 222 15.83 4.74 5.01
C PHE A 222 15.16 5.62 3.97
N ASP A 223 14.65 4.99 2.92
CA ASP A 223 13.99 5.63 1.80
C ASP A 223 12.63 4.99 1.57
N TRP A 224 11.60 5.83 1.43
CA TRP A 224 10.29 5.43 0.95
C TRP A 224 10.27 5.50 -0.58
N ILE A 225 9.95 4.39 -1.23
CA ILE A 225 9.65 4.32 -2.65
C ILE A 225 8.14 4.35 -2.84
N LEU A 226 7.64 5.29 -3.65
CA LEU A 226 6.21 5.49 -3.89
C LEU A 226 5.82 5.24 -5.34
N TRP A 227 4.62 4.67 -5.53
CA TRP A 227 3.94 4.57 -6.81
C TRP A 227 2.42 4.67 -6.60
N GLN A 228 1.64 4.68 -7.68
CA GLN A 228 0.20 4.92 -7.61
C GLN A 228 -0.57 3.97 -6.69
N THR A 229 -0.12 2.72 -6.60
CA THR A 229 -0.84 1.62 -5.92
C THR A 229 0.02 0.94 -4.86
N GLY A 230 1.00 1.65 -4.29
CA GLY A 230 1.83 1.09 -3.24
C GLY A 230 2.97 1.97 -2.74
N ILE A 231 3.58 1.47 -1.68
CA ILE A 231 4.67 2.08 -0.93
C ILE A 231 5.64 1.00 -0.46
N GLU A 232 6.93 1.31 -0.50
CA GLU A 232 7.98 0.40 -0.06
C GLU A 232 9.03 1.14 0.77
N LEU A 233 9.42 0.57 1.91
CA LEU A 233 10.53 1.03 2.72
C LEU A 233 11.79 0.28 2.31
N LYS A 234 12.81 1.00 1.86
CA LYS A 234 14.13 0.46 1.54
C LYS A 234 15.20 0.95 2.50
N PHE A 235 16.15 0.08 2.77
CA PHE A 235 17.42 0.40 3.40
C PHE A 235 18.52 0.50 2.34
N ALA A 236 19.25 1.61 2.38
CA ALA A 236 20.31 1.96 1.43
C ALA A 236 19.89 1.83 -0.04
N ASN A 237 18.61 2.12 -0.34
CA ASN A 237 17.98 1.98 -1.65
C ASN A 237 18.10 0.58 -2.29
N LYS A 238 18.48 -0.46 -1.53
CA LYS A 238 18.71 -1.83 -2.04
C LYS A 238 17.82 -2.86 -1.36
N ILE A 239 17.79 -2.88 -0.03
CA ILE A 239 17.12 -3.93 0.74
C ILE A 239 15.71 -3.47 1.10
N THR A 240 14.70 -4.27 0.76
CA THR A 240 13.32 -4.03 1.19
C THR A 240 13.14 -4.45 2.64
N LEU A 241 12.64 -3.53 3.48
CA LEU A 241 12.31 -3.82 4.88
C LEU A 241 10.81 -3.98 5.11
N PHE A 242 10.03 -3.26 4.32
CA PHE A 242 8.57 -3.29 4.36
C PHE A 242 8.06 -2.94 2.96
N ARG A 243 6.99 -3.59 2.52
CA ARG A 243 6.31 -3.27 1.27
C ARG A 243 4.81 -3.39 1.47
N MET A 244 4.07 -2.45 0.92
CA MET A 244 2.62 -2.54 0.86
C MET A 244 2.13 -2.12 -0.51
N LYS A 245 1.32 -2.96 -1.15
CA LYS A 245 0.89 -2.73 -2.52
C LYS A 245 -0.40 -3.41 -2.90
N GLU A 246 -1.01 -2.93 -3.97
CA GLU A 246 -2.06 -3.64 -4.68
C GLU A 246 -1.49 -4.81 -5.48
N VAL A 247 -2.20 -5.93 -5.48
CA VAL A 247 -1.82 -7.12 -6.24
C VAL A 247 -2.38 -7.05 -7.67
N LEU A 248 -1.52 -6.65 -8.62
CA LEU A 248 -1.83 -6.62 -10.05
C LEU A 248 -1.69 -8.00 -10.72
N HIS A 249 -1.96 -8.08 -12.02
CA HIS A 249 -2.01 -9.36 -12.75
C HIS A 249 -0.60 -9.95 -13.02
N ARG A 250 0.41 -9.08 -13.20
CA ARG A 250 1.82 -9.44 -13.40
C ARG A 250 2.58 -9.33 -12.09
N ASN A 251 2.32 -10.24 -11.16
CA ASN A 251 2.88 -10.15 -9.83
C ASN A 251 4.06 -11.09 -9.62
N PHE A 252 5.20 -10.48 -9.29
CA PHE A 252 6.37 -11.14 -8.76
C PHE A 252 6.57 -10.71 -7.28
N PRO A 253 6.98 -11.61 -6.38
CA PRO A 253 7.32 -13.02 -6.64
C PRO A 253 6.13 -13.99 -6.60
N ILE A 254 5.00 -13.65 -5.96
CA ILE A 254 3.87 -14.57 -5.76
C ILE A 254 2.68 -14.15 -6.61
N ASN A 255 2.17 -15.07 -7.42
CA ASN A 255 0.94 -14.85 -8.18
C ASN A 255 -0.29 -15.42 -7.44
N TYR A 256 -0.82 -14.64 -6.51
CA TYR A 256 -1.99 -15.01 -5.68
C TYR A 256 -3.19 -15.52 -6.48
N ARG A 257 -3.39 -15.08 -7.72
CA ARG A 257 -4.54 -15.46 -8.54
C ARG A 257 -4.48 -16.92 -9.04
N HIS A 258 -3.30 -17.53 -9.03
CA HIS A 258 -3.11 -18.94 -9.37
C HIS A 258 -3.16 -19.85 -8.13
N LEU A 259 -3.11 -19.28 -6.93
CA LEU A 259 -3.15 -20.03 -5.68
C LEU A 259 -4.60 -20.30 -5.26
N ARG A 260 -4.84 -21.52 -4.76
CA ARG A 260 -6.09 -21.87 -4.08
C ARG A 260 -5.88 -21.73 -2.57
N PHE A 261 -6.55 -20.75 -1.96
CA PHE A 261 -6.49 -20.57 -0.51
C PHE A 261 -7.68 -21.19 0.19
N GLN A 262 -7.39 -21.82 1.33
CA GLN A 262 -8.39 -22.27 2.29
C GLN A 262 -8.22 -21.55 3.62
N LEU A 263 -9.34 -21.09 4.17
CA LEU A 263 -9.46 -20.53 5.53
C LEU A 263 -10.05 -21.55 6.46
N PHE A 264 -9.52 -21.62 7.68
CA PHE A 264 -10.18 -22.31 8.77
C PHE A 264 -11.25 -21.41 9.36
N GLN A 265 -12.49 -21.90 9.45
CA GLN A 265 -13.57 -21.19 10.14
C GLN A 265 -14.51 -22.19 10.83
N GLU A 266 -14.82 -21.94 12.10
CA GLU A 266 -15.81 -22.62 12.96
C GLU A 266 -15.73 -24.16 13.10
N THR A 267 -14.96 -24.88 12.29
CA THR A 267 -14.59 -26.33 12.34
C THR A 267 -14.11 -26.85 10.98
N SER A 268 -14.24 -26.09 9.89
CA SER A 268 -14.03 -26.56 8.52
C SER A 268 -13.14 -25.61 7.70
N TRP A 269 -12.53 -26.13 6.64
CA TRP A 269 -11.73 -25.35 5.68
C TRP A 269 -12.60 -24.92 4.48
N PHE A 270 -12.58 -23.64 4.13
CA PHE A 270 -13.38 -23.08 3.04
C PHE A 270 -12.51 -22.36 2.01
N ASP A 271 -12.86 -22.50 0.73
CA ASP A 271 -12.19 -21.80 -0.36
C ASP A 271 -12.57 -20.31 -0.39
N ILE A 272 -11.58 -19.46 -0.68
CA ILE A 272 -11.75 -18.01 -0.73
C ILE A 272 -11.81 -17.52 -2.19
N PRO A 273 -12.67 -16.55 -2.53
CA PRO A 273 -12.76 -15.96 -3.87
C PRO A 273 -11.61 -14.99 -4.22
N ILE A 274 -10.34 -15.38 -4.00
CA ILE A 274 -9.14 -14.55 -4.27
C ILE A 274 -9.07 -14.05 -5.71
N LYS A 275 -9.50 -14.87 -6.68
CA LYS A 275 -9.43 -14.54 -8.11
C LYS A 275 -10.26 -13.31 -8.48
N THR A 276 -11.36 -13.08 -7.77
CA THR A 276 -12.30 -11.98 -8.03
C THR A 276 -12.10 -10.77 -7.12
N SER A 277 -11.25 -10.90 -6.09
CA SER A 277 -10.99 -9.83 -5.12
C SER A 277 -9.88 -8.88 -5.61
N SER A 278 -9.98 -7.63 -5.19
CA SER A 278 -8.86 -6.69 -5.13
C SER A 278 -8.07 -6.98 -3.85
N ILE A 279 -6.75 -7.12 -3.95
CA ILE A 279 -5.94 -7.59 -2.81
C ILE A 279 -4.89 -6.53 -2.50
N LEU A 280 -4.86 -6.07 -1.25
CA LEU A 280 -3.75 -5.31 -0.70
C LEU A 280 -2.85 -6.29 0.04
N GLU A 281 -1.59 -6.34 -0.36
CA GLU A 281 -0.54 -7.09 0.30
C GLU A 281 0.26 -6.15 1.18
N THR A 282 0.41 -6.49 2.45
CA THR A 282 1.43 -5.94 3.35
C THR A 282 2.47 -7.02 3.60
N TYR A 283 3.74 -6.72 3.31
CA TYR A 283 4.84 -7.68 3.35
C TYR A 283 6.03 -7.13 4.15
N LEU A 284 6.48 -7.90 5.13
CA LEU A 284 7.72 -7.69 5.86
C LEU A 284 8.66 -8.88 5.62
N PRO A 285 9.74 -8.71 4.83
CA PRO A 285 10.70 -9.78 4.56
C PRO A 285 11.38 -10.30 5.83
N LEU A 286 11.71 -9.39 6.75
CA LEU A 286 12.53 -9.66 7.95
C LEU A 286 13.91 -10.23 7.64
N ASP A 287 14.48 -9.85 6.49
CA ASP A 287 15.82 -10.25 6.08
C ASP A 287 16.89 -9.71 7.05
N THR A 288 17.87 -10.55 7.37
CA THR A 288 19.11 -10.11 8.01
C THR A 288 19.95 -9.31 7.02
N VAL A 289 20.35 -8.10 7.41
CA VAL A 289 21.19 -7.23 6.58
C VAL A 289 22.66 -7.43 6.93
N ILE A 290 23.48 -7.65 5.90
CA ILE A 290 24.91 -7.89 6.03
C ILE A 290 25.64 -6.77 5.30
N ILE A 291 26.41 -5.98 6.05
CA ILE A 291 27.25 -4.89 5.54
C ILE A 291 28.71 -5.36 5.59
N LYS A 292 29.36 -5.51 4.43
CA LYS A 292 30.79 -5.80 4.36
C LYS A 292 31.55 -4.47 4.33
N LYS A 293 32.52 -4.28 5.23
CA LYS A 293 33.39 -3.11 5.22
C LYS A 293 34.81 -3.53 4.88
N PRO A 294 35.46 -2.94 3.87
CA PRO A 294 36.86 -3.22 3.60
C PRO A 294 37.72 -2.76 4.79
N ILE A 295 38.68 -3.60 5.17
CA ILE A 295 39.72 -3.31 6.15
C ILE A 295 40.94 -2.87 5.35
N LYS A 296 41.28 -1.59 5.43
CA LYS A 296 42.42 -1.02 4.71
C LYS A 296 43.70 -1.12 5.53
N ASN A 297 44.83 -1.40 4.86
CA ASN A 297 46.16 -1.28 5.45
C ASN A 297 46.57 0.19 5.58
N ASN A 298 47.72 0.45 6.22
CA ASN A 298 48.38 1.77 6.21
C ASN A 298 48.65 2.31 4.80
N ASP A 299 48.74 1.43 3.79
CA ASP A 299 48.94 1.77 2.37
C ASP A 299 47.60 1.89 1.59
N GLU A 300 46.45 1.96 2.28
CA GLU A 300 45.09 2.03 1.73
C GLU A 300 44.63 0.84 0.87
N GLU A 301 45.41 -0.24 0.79
CA GLU A 301 45.01 -1.50 0.15
C GLU A 301 44.03 -2.31 1.03
N ASP A 302 43.01 -2.90 0.40
CA ASP A 302 42.02 -3.74 1.07
C ASP A 302 42.65 -5.10 1.48
N ILE A 303 42.90 -5.30 2.78
CA ILE A 303 43.47 -6.55 3.32
C ILE A 303 42.37 -7.60 3.55
N GLY A 304 41.12 -7.18 3.72
CA GLY A 304 39.99 -8.08 3.99
C GLY A 304 38.69 -7.32 4.24
N PHE A 305 37.65 -8.03 4.68
CA PHE A 305 36.35 -7.42 4.97
C PHE A 305 35.88 -7.73 6.40
N ARG A 306 35.39 -6.71 7.12
CA ARG A 306 34.63 -6.85 8.37
C ARG A 306 33.15 -6.88 8.03
N ALA A 307 32.46 -7.97 8.35
CA ALA A 307 31.00 -8.05 8.20
C ALA A 307 30.30 -7.51 9.45
N ILE A 308 29.33 -6.60 9.26
CA ILE A 308 28.38 -6.17 10.28
C ILE A 308 27.03 -6.81 9.94
N VAL A 309 26.46 -7.52 10.91
CA VAL A 309 25.17 -8.20 10.78
C VAL A 309 24.13 -7.36 11.53
N LEU A 310 23.06 -6.97 10.84
CA LEU A 310 21.95 -6.23 11.37
C LEU A 310 20.69 -7.09 11.26
N ASP A 311 20.22 -7.60 12.39
CA ASP A 311 18.99 -8.37 12.46
C ASP A 311 17.80 -7.44 12.75
N PRO A 312 16.68 -7.59 12.02
CA PRO A 312 15.48 -6.84 12.30
C PRO A 312 14.89 -7.26 13.65
N SER A 313 14.55 -6.28 14.49
CA SER A 313 13.90 -6.50 15.76
C SER A 313 12.46 -7.00 15.54
N PRO A 314 12.09 -8.20 16.02
CA PRO A 314 10.74 -8.72 15.86
C PRO A 314 9.69 -7.83 16.54
N VAL A 315 10.06 -7.17 17.65
CA VAL A 315 9.19 -6.23 18.38
C VAL A 315 8.88 -4.99 17.54
N GLN A 316 9.88 -4.43 16.84
CA GLN A 316 9.68 -3.25 16.01
C GLN A 316 8.97 -3.59 14.70
N ALA A 317 9.25 -4.76 14.13
CA ALA A 317 8.48 -5.29 13.00
C ALA A 317 6.99 -5.48 13.35
N ALA A 318 6.70 -6.07 14.52
CA ALA A 318 5.34 -6.22 15.04
C ALA A 318 4.63 -4.87 15.20
N LYS A 319 5.31 -3.89 15.81
CA LYS A 319 4.80 -2.52 15.96
C LYS A 319 4.54 -1.85 14.62
N LEU A 320 5.45 -1.97 13.66
CA LEU A 320 5.27 -1.40 12.33
C LEU A 320 4.05 -2.00 11.64
N LEU A 321 3.91 -3.32 11.70
CA LEU A 321 2.77 -4.02 11.12
C LEU A 321 1.45 -3.58 11.78
N ALA A 322 1.39 -3.54 13.11
CA ALA A 322 0.22 -3.11 13.86
C ALA A 322 -0.19 -1.66 13.50
N LEU A 323 0.77 -0.73 13.47
CA LEU A 323 0.51 0.67 13.10
C LEU A 323 -0.03 0.79 11.68
N VAL A 324 0.56 0.08 10.71
CA VAL A 324 0.12 0.13 9.32
C VAL A 324 -1.28 -0.47 9.16
N VAL A 325 -1.57 -1.61 9.80
CA VAL A 325 -2.90 -2.23 9.77
C VAL A 325 -3.94 -1.32 10.40
N ASP A 326 -3.61 -0.65 11.52
CA ASP A 326 -4.47 0.34 12.16
C ASP A 326 -4.77 1.53 11.24
N HIS A 327 -3.75 2.06 10.54
CA HIS A 327 -3.96 3.13 9.54
C HIS A 327 -4.91 2.71 8.42
N ILE A 328 -4.85 1.46 7.97
CA ILE A 328 -5.76 0.91 6.96
C ILE A 328 -7.19 0.84 7.53
N ASP A 329 -7.36 0.27 8.72
CA ASP A 329 -8.67 0.09 9.33
C ASP A 329 -9.33 1.44 9.63
N VAL A 330 -8.62 2.37 10.28
CA VAL A 330 -9.10 3.73 10.54
C VAL A 330 -9.40 4.48 9.24
N LEU A 331 -8.65 4.24 8.16
CA LEU A 331 -8.95 4.85 6.85
C LEU A 331 -10.26 4.33 6.26
N LEU A 332 -10.50 3.03 6.36
CA LEU A 332 -11.75 2.44 5.90
C LEU A 332 -12.94 2.92 6.74
N GLU A 333 -12.79 3.03 8.06
CA GLU A 333 -13.85 3.50 8.96
C GLU A 333 -14.20 4.97 8.73
N ASP A 334 -13.19 5.85 8.64
CA ASP A 334 -13.39 7.29 8.52
C ASP A 334 -13.89 7.73 7.14
N TRP A 335 -13.33 7.16 6.06
CA TRP A 335 -13.51 7.67 4.69
C TRP A 335 -14.33 6.76 3.80
N TYR A 336 -14.46 5.48 4.14
CA TYR A 336 -15.16 4.49 3.32
C TYR A 336 -16.09 3.62 4.16
N PRO A 337 -17.06 4.20 4.91
CA PRO A 337 -17.81 3.49 5.95
C PRO A 337 -18.59 2.27 5.44
N THR A 338 -19.01 2.28 4.17
CA THR A 338 -19.64 1.13 3.50
C THR A 338 -18.74 -0.11 3.42
N LEU A 339 -17.42 0.09 3.39
CA LEU A 339 -16.41 -0.96 3.44
C LEU A 339 -15.80 -1.12 4.84
N GLY A 340 -15.66 -0.03 5.60
CA GLY A 340 -15.05 -0.01 6.93
C GLY A 340 -15.88 -0.69 8.02
N THR A 341 -17.20 -0.80 7.83
CA THR A 341 -18.06 -1.49 8.79
C THR A 341 -17.75 -2.99 8.78
N ARG A 342 -17.36 -3.53 9.94
CA ARG A 342 -16.98 -4.95 10.07
C ARG A 342 -18.16 -5.86 9.73
N PHE A 343 -17.87 -6.99 9.08
CA PHE A 343 -18.85 -8.03 8.75
C PHE A 343 -20.01 -7.54 7.88
N VAL A 344 -19.82 -6.50 7.07
CA VAL A 344 -20.79 -6.20 6.00
C VAL A 344 -20.64 -7.26 4.91
N HIS A 345 -21.76 -7.85 4.53
CA HIS A 345 -21.83 -8.88 3.52
C HIS A 345 -22.57 -8.39 2.27
N THR A 346 -22.19 -8.94 1.12
CA THR A 346 -23.02 -8.87 -0.09
C THR A 346 -24.33 -9.63 0.11
N SER A 347 -25.29 -9.46 -0.80
CA SER A 347 -26.50 -10.31 -0.86
C SER A 347 -26.20 -11.82 -0.95
N GLU A 348 -25.03 -12.19 -1.49
CA GLU A 348 -24.53 -13.57 -1.53
C GLU A 348 -23.87 -14.07 -0.22
N GLY A 349 -23.87 -13.26 0.85
CA GLY A 349 -23.27 -13.63 2.13
C GLY A 349 -21.73 -13.56 2.18
N LYS A 350 -21.07 -12.90 1.22
CA LYS A 350 -19.60 -12.73 1.20
C LYS A 350 -19.21 -11.42 1.88
N CYS A 351 -18.21 -11.44 2.75
CA CYS A 351 -17.67 -10.24 3.38
C CYS A 351 -17.12 -9.26 2.32
N LEU A 352 -17.40 -7.95 2.49
CA LEU A 352 -16.84 -6.91 1.62
C LEU A 352 -15.32 -6.72 1.82
N VAL A 353 -14.86 -7.01 3.04
CA VAL A 353 -13.46 -6.95 3.46
C VAL A 353 -13.12 -8.23 4.22
N THR A 354 -12.03 -8.89 3.85
CA THR A 354 -11.51 -10.07 4.55
C THR A 354 -10.03 -9.87 4.84
N ARG A 355 -9.66 -9.92 6.13
CA ARG A 355 -8.27 -9.79 6.59
C ARG A 355 -7.68 -11.18 6.76
N LEU A 356 -6.67 -11.49 5.96
CA LEU A 356 -6.10 -12.82 5.89
C LEU A 356 -4.64 -12.83 6.34
N VAL A 357 -4.32 -13.85 7.15
CA VAL A 357 -3.00 -14.22 7.61
C VAL A 357 -2.61 -15.53 6.92
N PRO A 358 -1.81 -15.48 5.83
CA PRO A 358 -1.40 -16.67 5.13
C PRO A 358 -0.33 -17.44 5.91
N CYS A 359 -0.29 -18.76 5.75
CA CYS A 359 0.82 -19.56 6.26
C CYS A 359 2.12 -19.19 5.50
N PRO A 360 3.17 -18.71 6.19
CA PRO A 360 4.40 -18.27 5.52
C PRO A 360 5.13 -19.43 4.84
N ARG A 361 5.08 -20.63 5.42
CA ARG A 361 5.65 -21.85 4.81
C ARG A 361 4.92 -22.32 3.55
N CYS A 362 3.58 -22.22 3.52
CA CYS A 362 2.83 -22.50 2.28
C CYS A 362 3.26 -21.54 1.16
N LEU A 363 3.41 -20.26 1.49
CA LEU A 363 3.81 -19.25 0.53
C LEU A 363 5.29 -19.36 0.11
N ALA A 364 6.18 -19.74 1.02
CA ALA A 364 7.59 -19.95 0.71
C ALA A 364 7.78 -21.01 -0.39
N GLY A 365 7.09 -22.16 -0.28
CA GLY A 365 7.15 -23.21 -1.30
C GLY A 365 6.67 -22.76 -2.69
N SER A 366 5.72 -21.81 -2.76
CA SER A 366 5.27 -21.26 -4.04
C SER A 366 6.35 -20.41 -4.75
N VAL A 367 7.16 -19.67 -3.98
CA VAL A 367 8.25 -18.83 -4.51
C VAL A 367 9.37 -19.71 -5.09
N GLU A 368 9.66 -20.84 -4.45
CA GLU A 368 10.68 -21.80 -4.89
C GLU A 368 10.24 -22.62 -6.11
N THR A 369 8.95 -22.97 -6.20
CA THR A 369 8.45 -23.76 -7.34
C THR A 369 8.46 -22.94 -8.64
N ASP A 370 8.11 -21.66 -8.56
CA ASP A 370 8.16 -20.76 -9.71
C ASP A 370 9.61 -20.48 -10.15
N SER A 371 10.58 -20.40 -9.23
CA SER A 371 11.99 -20.23 -9.61
C SER A 371 12.61 -21.49 -10.25
N ILE A 372 12.25 -22.70 -9.79
CA ILE A 372 12.72 -23.96 -10.39
C ILE A 372 12.11 -24.20 -11.77
N SER A 373 10.87 -23.75 -12.01
CA SER A 373 10.21 -23.89 -13.31
C SER A 373 10.90 -23.10 -14.44
N ILE A 374 11.71 -22.09 -14.08
CA ILE A 374 12.49 -21.27 -15.01
C ILE A 374 13.82 -21.96 -15.38
N ASP A 375 14.42 -22.74 -14.47
CA ASP A 375 15.73 -23.37 -14.67
C ASP A 375 15.69 -24.72 -15.43
N MET A 376 14.53 -25.36 -15.59
CA MET A 376 14.42 -26.68 -16.24
C MET A 376 14.25 -26.66 -17.78
N LYS A 377 14.67 -25.58 -18.46
CA LYS A 377 14.53 -25.49 -19.93
C LYS A 377 15.80 -25.27 -20.75
N ASP A 378 16.98 -25.18 -20.14
CA ASP A 378 18.23 -25.08 -20.89
C ASP A 378 19.22 -26.16 -20.47
N ASP A 379 19.16 -27.30 -21.17
CA ASP A 379 20.25 -28.27 -21.19
C ASP A 379 20.47 -28.72 -22.64
N ASP A 380 21.15 -27.87 -23.42
CA ASP A 380 22.09 -28.35 -24.44
C ASP A 380 23.26 -27.37 -24.61
N SER A 381 24.38 -27.96 -24.99
CA SER A 381 25.74 -27.59 -24.66
C SER A 381 26.39 -26.57 -25.62
N THR A 382 27.37 -25.83 -25.06
CA THR A 382 28.53 -25.16 -25.68
C THR A 382 28.53 -23.63 -25.95
N SER A 383 29.22 -22.95 -25.00
CA SER A 383 30.25 -21.91 -25.19
C SER A 383 29.88 -20.42 -25.36
N LYS A 384 30.32 -19.66 -24.34
CA LYS A 384 30.83 -18.27 -24.34
C LYS A 384 29.84 -17.12 -24.60
N ILE A 385 29.44 -16.51 -23.47
CA ILE A 385 29.52 -15.08 -23.10
C ILE A 385 29.10 -14.03 -24.15
N ASP A 386 28.17 -13.18 -23.68
CA ASP A 386 27.66 -11.90 -24.16
C ASP A 386 26.36 -11.92 -25.00
N HIS A 387 25.35 -11.20 -24.46
CA HIS A 387 24.02 -10.85 -24.98
C HIS A 387 22.79 -11.59 -24.41
N ILE A 388 22.55 -11.50 -23.10
CA ILE A 388 21.21 -11.70 -22.52
C ILE A 388 20.53 -10.33 -22.36
N SER A 389 20.02 -9.83 -23.48
CA SER A 389 19.06 -8.70 -23.53
C SER A 389 18.46 -8.66 -24.94
N LYS A 390 17.53 -9.57 -25.27
CA LYS A 390 16.59 -9.41 -26.41
C LYS A 390 15.51 -10.48 -26.62
N GLU A 391 15.45 -11.57 -25.87
CA GLU A 391 14.52 -12.69 -26.20
C GLU A 391 13.30 -12.82 -25.25
N PHE A 392 12.72 -11.72 -24.78
CA PHE A 392 11.41 -11.75 -24.06
C PHE A 392 10.30 -10.93 -24.75
N LEU A 393 10.51 -10.40 -25.96
CA LEU A 393 9.57 -9.50 -26.64
C LEU A 393 8.81 -10.11 -27.84
N LYS A 394 8.51 -11.41 -27.87
CA LYS A 394 7.78 -11.99 -29.03
C LYS A 394 6.61 -12.94 -28.77
N LYS A 395 6.20 -13.20 -27.53
CA LYS A 395 4.97 -13.96 -27.27
C LYS A 395 4.08 -13.15 -26.35
N ASP A 396 3.16 -12.41 -26.97
CA ASP A 396 1.80 -12.07 -26.50
C ASP A 396 1.29 -10.80 -27.22
N LEU A 397 1.24 -10.89 -28.54
CA LEU A 397 0.46 -9.98 -29.38
C LEU A 397 -0.83 -10.69 -29.78
N TYR A 398 -1.81 -10.73 -28.88
CA TYR A 398 -3.25 -10.78 -29.22
C TYR A 398 -4.04 -10.24 -28.01
N GLY A 399 -4.05 -8.91 -27.89
CA GLY A 399 -4.90 -8.20 -26.93
C GLY A 399 -6.37 -8.31 -27.31
N LYS A 400 -7.19 -8.84 -26.41
CA LYS A 400 -8.62 -8.52 -26.35
C LYS A 400 -8.79 -7.41 -25.30
N ASN A 401 -9.02 -6.19 -25.78
CA ASN A 401 -9.50 -5.09 -24.96
C ASN A 401 -10.88 -5.44 -24.40
N ILE A 402 -10.95 -5.78 -23.11
CA ILE A 402 -12.22 -5.83 -22.38
C ILE A 402 -12.39 -4.47 -21.71
N VAL A 403 -13.22 -3.63 -22.35
CA VAL A 403 -13.73 -2.38 -21.81
C VAL A 403 -14.52 -2.68 -20.54
N ARG A 404 -14.11 -2.07 -19.41
CA ARG A 404 -14.86 -2.09 -18.15
C ARG A 404 -16.22 -1.41 -18.37
N LYS A 405 -17.31 -2.16 -18.20
CA LYS A 405 -18.68 -1.63 -18.13
C LYS A 405 -19.15 -1.62 -16.68
N SER A 406 -19.21 -0.44 -16.09
CA SER A 406 -20.24 -0.03 -15.11
C SER A 406 -19.99 1.41 -14.65
N GLN A 407 -20.00 2.35 -15.59
CA GLN A 407 -20.51 3.68 -15.34
C GLN A 407 -21.86 3.77 -16.08
N GLU A 408 -22.80 4.46 -15.45
CA GLU A 408 -24.16 4.78 -15.93
C GLU A 408 -25.23 3.69 -15.82
N SER A 409 -26.17 3.91 -14.90
CA SER A 409 -27.60 3.96 -15.24
C SER A 409 -28.42 4.52 -14.08
N TYR A 410 -28.58 5.85 -14.07
CA TYR A 410 -29.77 6.52 -13.57
C TYR A 410 -30.62 6.82 -14.82
N ASN A 411 -31.73 6.12 -15.01
CA ASN A 411 -32.91 6.53 -15.78
C ASN A 411 -33.90 5.36 -15.93
N GLY A 412 -35.18 5.62 -15.61
CA GLY A 412 -36.31 5.00 -16.31
C GLY A 412 -37.09 3.90 -15.57
N SER A 413 -38.16 4.35 -14.91
CA SER A 413 -39.50 3.74 -14.72
C SER A 413 -39.90 2.45 -15.47
N ASP A 414 -40.42 1.47 -14.72
CA ASP A 414 -41.73 0.77 -14.87
C ASP A 414 -41.75 -0.34 -13.77
N GLY A 415 -42.77 -0.54 -12.94
CA GLY A 415 -44.17 -0.78 -13.28
C GLY A 415 -44.42 -2.30 -13.27
N GLY A 416 -44.76 -2.91 -12.13
CA GLY A 416 -45.01 -4.36 -12.09
C GLY A 416 -45.16 -5.01 -10.71
N ASP A 417 -46.37 -4.93 -10.17
CA ASP A 417 -46.94 -5.70 -9.07
C ASP A 417 -46.88 -7.24 -9.29
N SER A 418 -46.58 -8.02 -8.23
CA SER A 418 -47.22 -9.32 -7.95
C SER A 418 -46.74 -9.96 -6.63
N GLY A 419 -47.63 -9.97 -5.63
CA GLY A 419 -48.05 -11.21 -4.97
C GLY A 419 -47.20 -11.77 -3.82
N VAL A 420 -47.59 -11.44 -2.60
CA VAL A 420 -47.28 -12.17 -1.35
C VAL A 420 -48.11 -13.45 -1.25
N GLY A 421 -47.45 -14.57 -0.97
CA GLY A 421 -48.06 -15.85 -0.58
C GLY A 421 -47.35 -16.39 0.66
N HIS A 422 -48.13 -16.60 1.72
CA HIS A 422 -47.69 -17.10 3.02
C HIS A 422 -47.58 -18.64 3.04
N ASP A 423 -46.71 -19.10 3.94
CA ASP A 423 -46.62 -20.41 4.59
C ASP A 423 -45.73 -21.49 3.93
N VAL A 424 -44.67 -21.88 4.66
CA VAL A 424 -44.48 -23.19 5.32
C VAL A 424 -42.97 -23.39 5.59
N SER A 425 -42.58 -23.37 6.87
CA SER A 425 -41.37 -24.07 7.40
C SER A 425 -41.74 -25.55 7.65
N PRO A 426 -40.85 -26.57 7.62
CA PRO A 426 -39.51 -26.55 8.25
C PRO A 426 -38.37 -27.40 7.60
N GLN A 427 -37.13 -27.12 8.02
CA GLN A 427 -35.96 -28.01 8.15
C GLN A 427 -35.49 -28.95 7.00
N SER A 428 -34.24 -28.68 6.57
CA SER A 428 -33.12 -29.63 6.36
C SER A 428 -32.87 -30.33 5.00
N SER A 429 -31.75 -29.90 4.39
CA SER A 429 -30.70 -30.68 3.73
C SER A 429 -30.62 -30.77 2.19
N ARG A 430 -29.36 -30.60 1.74
CA ARG A 430 -28.66 -31.16 0.57
C ARG A 430 -28.61 -30.37 -0.75
N LYS A 431 -27.36 -30.05 -1.08
CA LYS A 431 -26.70 -30.11 -2.40
C LYS A 431 -27.18 -29.11 -3.45
N VAL A 432 -26.31 -28.16 -3.79
CA VAL A 432 -26.42 -27.37 -5.01
C VAL A 432 -26.07 -28.26 -6.19
N SER A 433 -27.09 -28.66 -6.96
CA SER A 433 -26.91 -29.19 -8.32
C SER A 433 -26.31 -28.10 -9.20
N VAL A 434 -25.23 -28.42 -9.89
CA VAL A 434 -24.74 -27.65 -11.03
C VAL A 434 -24.87 -28.58 -12.24
N ASP A 435 -26.03 -28.53 -12.91
CA ASP A 435 -26.23 -29.21 -14.18
C ASP A 435 -26.09 -28.19 -15.32
N GLY A 436 -25.21 -28.51 -16.27
CA GLY A 436 -25.33 -28.08 -17.65
C GLY A 436 -24.35 -27.01 -18.14
N HIS A 437 -23.08 -27.37 -18.34
CA HIS A 437 -22.35 -26.93 -19.55
C HIS A 437 -21.17 -27.89 -19.85
N PRO A 438 -21.14 -28.55 -21.03
CA PRO A 438 -20.03 -29.39 -21.42
C PRO A 438 -18.96 -28.50 -22.03
N LEU A 439 -17.89 -28.23 -21.28
CA LEU A 439 -16.54 -27.84 -21.72
C LEU A 439 -15.70 -27.43 -20.48
N VAL A 440 -15.73 -28.24 -19.41
CA VAL A 440 -14.74 -28.12 -18.32
C VAL A 440 -13.54 -28.96 -18.72
N SER A 441 -12.63 -28.33 -19.43
CA SER A 441 -11.25 -28.79 -19.60
C SER A 441 -10.55 -28.73 -18.25
N ASN A 442 -10.17 -29.89 -17.72
CA ASN A 442 -9.23 -30.17 -16.62
C ASN A 442 -8.87 -28.96 -15.73
N ASP A 443 -9.52 -28.84 -14.57
CA ASP A 443 -8.96 -28.14 -13.42
C ASP A 443 -7.63 -28.84 -13.07
N GLN A 444 -6.50 -28.23 -13.44
CA GLN A 444 -5.23 -28.57 -12.80
C GLN A 444 -5.38 -28.15 -11.33
N GLU A 445 -5.44 -29.15 -10.43
CA GLU A 445 -5.47 -28.95 -8.98
C GLU A 445 -4.20 -28.20 -8.54
N GLY A 446 -4.29 -26.87 -8.47
CA GLY A 446 -3.24 -26.04 -7.89
C GLY A 446 -3.03 -26.38 -6.42
N ASP A 447 -1.79 -26.26 -5.95
CA ASP A 447 -1.42 -26.62 -4.59
C ASP A 447 -2.23 -25.80 -3.56
N ILE A 448 -2.76 -26.47 -2.52
CA ILE A 448 -3.64 -25.81 -1.53
C ILE A 448 -2.81 -25.00 -0.55
N HIS A 449 -3.12 -23.73 -0.43
CA HIS A 449 -2.48 -22.81 0.51
C HIS A 449 -3.42 -22.53 1.68
N TYR A 450 -2.88 -22.54 2.89
CA TYR A 450 -3.68 -22.38 4.09
C TYR A 450 -3.44 -21.00 4.72
N GLY A 451 -4.48 -20.45 5.34
CA GLY A 451 -4.40 -19.23 6.12
C GLY A 451 -5.52 -19.13 7.15
N TRP A 452 -5.49 -18.06 7.92
CA TRP A 452 -6.46 -17.73 8.96
C TRP A 452 -6.99 -16.33 8.74
N ILE A 453 -8.16 -16.04 9.29
CA ILE A 453 -8.59 -14.66 9.44
C ILE A 453 -7.86 -14.01 10.63
N VAL A 454 -7.63 -12.70 10.56
CA VAL A 454 -6.91 -11.99 11.64
C VAL A 454 -7.63 -12.15 12.99
N GLU A 455 -8.96 -12.18 12.97
CA GLU A 455 -9.79 -12.38 14.16
C GLU A 455 -9.50 -13.72 14.85
N ASP A 456 -9.22 -14.79 14.11
CA ASP A 456 -8.85 -16.10 14.68
C ASP A 456 -7.47 -16.06 15.33
N CYS A 457 -6.52 -15.32 14.74
CA CYS A 457 -5.21 -15.11 15.34
C CYS A 457 -5.31 -14.32 16.66
N ILE A 458 -6.19 -13.31 16.73
CA ILE A 458 -6.49 -12.55 17.96
C ILE A 458 -7.11 -13.48 19.01
N LEU A 459 -8.09 -14.31 18.62
CA LEU A 459 -8.71 -15.28 19.52
C LEU A 459 -7.68 -16.26 20.08
N ALA A 460 -6.78 -16.78 19.23
CA ALA A 460 -5.70 -17.65 19.65
C ALA A 460 -4.74 -16.94 20.62
N ALA A 461 -4.35 -15.69 20.34
CA ALA A 461 -3.48 -14.90 21.22
C ALA A 461 -4.09 -14.65 22.61
N SER A 462 -5.42 -14.50 22.68
CA SER A 462 -6.15 -14.33 23.94
C SER A 462 -6.29 -15.62 24.77
N SER A 463 -6.04 -16.78 24.17
CA SER A 463 -6.18 -18.07 24.83
C SER A 463 -4.92 -18.43 25.62
N VAL A 464 -5.09 -18.80 26.89
CA VAL A 464 -3.98 -19.08 27.83
C VAL A 464 -3.11 -20.28 27.38
N ASP A 465 -3.71 -21.22 26.64
CA ASP A 465 -3.08 -22.50 26.30
C ASP A 465 -2.58 -22.60 24.85
N LYS A 466 -2.83 -21.60 23.99
CA LYS A 466 -2.61 -21.73 22.54
C LYS A 466 -2.05 -20.46 21.87
N LEU A 467 -0.75 -20.22 22.04
CA LEU A 467 0.01 -19.18 21.33
C LEU A 467 0.46 -19.61 19.91
N CYS A 468 -0.32 -20.47 19.25
CA CYS A 468 -0.02 -20.99 17.93
C CYS A 468 -1.29 -21.20 17.08
N VAL A 469 -1.10 -21.21 15.77
CA VAL A 469 -2.11 -21.61 14.78
C VAL A 469 -1.63 -22.87 14.06
N VAL A 470 -2.57 -23.74 13.66
CA VAL A 470 -2.23 -25.06 13.09
C VAL A 470 -2.47 -25.04 11.60
N CYS A 471 -1.41 -25.23 10.82
CA CYS A 471 -1.48 -25.41 9.38
C CYS A 471 -1.60 -26.91 9.05
N PRO A 472 -2.56 -27.35 8.21
CA PRO A 472 -2.70 -28.76 7.85
C PRO A 472 -1.46 -29.37 7.18
N LYS A 473 -0.67 -28.54 6.48
CA LYS A 473 0.59 -28.96 5.85
C LYS A 473 1.81 -28.89 6.76
N HIS A 474 1.86 -27.90 7.65
CA HIS A 474 3.10 -27.52 8.34
C HIS A 474 3.02 -27.63 9.87
N GLY A 475 1.90 -28.11 10.42
CA GLY A 475 1.70 -28.29 11.85
C GLY A 475 1.55 -26.97 12.60
N ASP A 476 2.02 -26.94 13.84
CA ASP A 476 1.91 -25.79 14.74
C ASP A 476 2.87 -24.67 14.33
N LEU A 477 2.33 -23.46 14.20
CA LEU A 477 3.06 -22.25 13.87
C LEU A 477 2.87 -21.21 14.99
N PRO A 478 3.95 -20.69 15.59
CA PRO A 478 3.85 -19.68 16.63
C PRO A 478 3.17 -18.39 16.15
N LEU A 479 2.25 -17.84 16.95
CA LEU A 479 1.62 -16.56 16.65
C LEU A 479 2.64 -15.42 16.55
N ALA A 480 3.68 -15.43 17.39
CA ALA A 480 4.77 -14.45 17.32
C ALA A 480 5.50 -14.43 15.96
N GLN A 481 5.41 -15.50 15.17
CA GLN A 481 5.96 -15.56 13.81
C GLN A 481 4.90 -15.21 12.77
N VAL A 482 3.70 -15.76 12.88
CA VAL A 482 2.66 -15.64 11.83
C VAL A 482 1.83 -14.36 11.97
N ALA A 483 1.47 -14.03 13.20
CA ALA A 483 0.58 -12.95 13.62
C ALA A 483 1.19 -12.06 14.73
N PRO A 484 2.42 -11.51 14.58
CA PRO A 484 3.08 -10.79 15.67
C PRO A 484 2.36 -9.52 16.13
N ASP A 485 1.54 -8.92 15.29
CA ASP A 485 0.69 -7.76 15.56
C ASP A 485 -0.54 -8.08 16.44
N THR A 486 -0.87 -9.37 16.64
CA THR A 486 -2.03 -9.78 17.45
C THR A 486 -1.65 -10.24 18.86
N VAL A 487 -0.35 -10.28 19.20
CA VAL A 487 0.20 -10.86 20.44
C VAL A 487 0.61 -9.80 21.45
#